data_AF-A0A8S3TET5-F1
#
_entry.id   AF-A0A8S3TET5-F1
#
_cell.length_a   1.000
_cell.length_b   1.000
_cell.length_c   1.000
_cell.angle_alpha   90.00
_cell.angle_beta   90.00
_cell.angle_gamma   90.00
#
_symmetry.space_group_name_H-M   'P 1'
#
loop_
_entity.id
_entity.type
_entity.pdbx_description
1 polymer ?
#
loop_
_entity_poly.entity_id
_entity_poly.type
_entity_poly.pdbx_seq_one_letter_code
_entity_poly.pdbx_strand_id
1 'polypeptide(L)'
;MESKYDRVDVPENLYLHSENEHNEDFGTGVYPISVISRKSNLKSDTVKVACFRMRRKSRCFLMIGGVIFLIIVILLIVVASNHNGSDKAPARVIEPSFAEEIKLKGLMFEPNVDNSPLIHYSIRDMKTYQKYLNQLDFYMYDYSAIQQQTSDYVNCVNESAPDGKACRLTAHDFGSHCTHINVYGYQEGRPCVLLMLKLDNDTTIDPFTSKDTEIKKRLHDRWSADHIGITCDGETALDREHMGHEDFWYENSVKQDDITYKPPTGFPIWSYPKKNPHYKVPAVMVHFNTVRTNHLVTIKCVAWAKSFNNGKPQDSKMYSFLFMVNHQFRHQLQGDNKSNNLTIMNMQDVVEIEQKRFEIMVKGKKQPGRKQPKAPKKEEKVKVPDIEKTATQHTSIKDEL
;
A
#
# COMPACT_ATOMS: atom_id res chain seq x y z
N MET A 1 -10.82 -65.43 43.81
CA MET A 1 -9.61 -64.81 44.38
C MET A 1 -9.46 -63.46 43.70
N GLU A 2 -10.23 -62.43 44.07
CA GLU A 2 -10.04 -61.51 45.25
C GLU A 2 -8.61 -61.01 45.37
N SER A 3 -8.29 -59.73 45.59
CA SER A 3 -8.95 -58.40 45.62
C SER A 3 -7.77 -57.38 45.58
N LYS A 4 -7.87 -56.07 45.31
CA LYS A 4 -8.48 -54.96 46.10
C LYS A 4 -7.99 -53.64 45.42
N TYR A 5 -8.83 -52.78 44.82
CA TYR A 5 -9.47 -51.53 45.33
C TYR A 5 -8.47 -50.45 45.85
N ASP A 6 -8.52 -49.14 45.52
CA ASP A 6 -9.61 -48.13 45.34
C ASP A 6 -9.26 -47.08 44.23
N ARG A 7 -10.14 -46.47 43.39
CA ARG A 7 -11.35 -45.59 43.50
C ARG A 7 -11.16 -44.21 44.17
N VAL A 8 -11.56 -43.13 43.46
CA VAL A 8 -12.31 -41.89 43.84
C VAL A 8 -12.29 -40.95 42.59
N ASP A 9 -13.33 -40.90 41.76
CA ASP A 9 -14.54 -40.03 41.73
C ASP A 9 -14.42 -38.70 40.95
N VAL A 10 -15.39 -38.52 40.06
CA VAL A 10 -15.70 -37.35 39.21
C VAL A 10 -16.67 -36.43 39.97
N PRO A 11 -16.81 -35.15 39.58
CA PRO A 11 -18.17 -34.72 39.29
C PRO A 11 -18.35 -33.90 38.02
N GLU A 12 -19.52 -34.14 37.45
CA GLU A 12 -20.22 -33.46 36.37
C GLU A 12 -20.95 -32.21 36.89
N ASN A 13 -21.16 -31.24 35.99
CA ASN A 13 -22.26 -30.26 35.94
C ASN A 13 -22.33 -29.13 36.97
N LEU A 14 -22.28 -27.88 36.47
CA LEU A 14 -23.11 -26.80 37.03
C LEU A 14 -23.51 -25.78 35.93
N TYR A 15 -24.76 -25.92 35.46
CA TYR A 15 -25.54 -24.82 34.90
C TYR A 15 -26.04 -23.96 36.07
N LEU A 16 -25.94 -22.64 35.96
CA LEU A 16 -26.80 -21.72 36.71
C LEU A 16 -27.16 -20.51 35.82
N HIS A 17 -28.41 -20.53 35.35
CA HIS A 17 -29.18 -19.34 35.07
C HIS A 17 -29.51 -18.64 36.40
N SER A 18 -29.50 -17.31 36.41
CA SER A 18 -30.38 -16.52 37.27
C SER A 18 -30.67 -15.19 36.57
N GLU A 19 -31.91 -15.05 36.11
CA GLU A 19 -32.57 -13.76 35.97
C GLU A 19 -32.80 -13.20 37.38
N ASN A 20 -32.68 -11.88 37.54
CA ASN A 20 -33.67 -11.05 38.23
C ASN A 20 -33.34 -9.57 38.06
N GLU A 21 -34.36 -8.85 37.64
CA GLU A 21 -34.47 -7.40 37.48
C GLU A 21 -34.37 -6.69 38.84
N HIS A 22 -33.67 -5.54 38.87
CA HIS A 22 -34.24 -4.27 39.34
C HIS A 22 -33.27 -3.09 39.14
N ASN A 23 -33.74 -2.16 38.31
CA ASN A 23 -33.60 -0.70 38.28
C ASN A 23 -32.42 0.04 38.94
N GLU A 24 -31.89 0.95 38.10
CA GLU A 24 -31.44 2.33 38.39
C GLU A 24 -30.17 2.52 39.24
N ASP A 25 -29.07 2.98 38.63
CA ASP A 25 -28.83 4.43 38.45
C ASP A 25 -27.52 4.73 37.69
N PHE A 26 -27.46 5.92 37.09
CA PHE A 26 -26.36 6.44 36.25
C PHE A 26 -25.02 6.64 37.01
N GLY A 27 -23.89 6.32 36.36
CA GLY A 27 -22.57 6.71 36.87
C GLY A 27 -21.42 6.45 35.90
N THR A 28 -20.99 7.49 35.19
CA THR A 28 -19.82 7.50 34.30
C THR A 28 -18.51 7.29 35.06
N GLY A 29 -17.87 6.13 34.88
CA GLY A 29 -16.56 5.81 35.46
C GLY A 29 -15.39 6.24 34.55
N VAL A 30 -14.71 7.32 34.91
CA VAL A 30 -13.39 7.72 34.38
C VAL A 30 -12.31 7.26 35.37
N TYR A 31 -11.33 6.50 34.88
CA TYR A 31 -10.19 6.00 35.65
C TYR A 31 -9.23 7.12 36.10
N PRO A 32 -8.72 7.12 37.34
CA PRO A 32 -7.68 8.06 37.74
C PRO A 32 -6.27 7.54 37.41
N ILE A 33 -5.51 8.40 36.72
CA ILE A 33 -4.07 8.26 36.51
C ILE A 33 -3.34 8.68 37.79
N SER A 34 -2.54 7.78 38.35
CA SER A 34 -1.61 8.05 39.46
C SER A 34 -0.42 8.88 38.98
N VAL A 35 -0.22 10.07 39.56
CA VAL A 35 1.00 10.87 39.36
C VAL A 35 1.87 10.80 40.61
N ILE A 36 3.06 10.23 40.43
CA ILE A 36 4.16 10.13 41.38
C ILE A 36 4.71 11.54 41.65
N SER A 37 4.51 12.05 42.86
CA SER A 37 5.09 13.32 43.32
C SER A 37 6.49 13.09 43.90
N ARG A 38 7.52 13.60 43.23
CA ARG A 38 8.88 13.69 43.75
C ARG A 38 8.98 14.85 44.74
N LYS A 39 9.35 14.53 45.99
CA LYS A 39 9.83 15.46 47.00
C LYS A 39 11.10 16.18 46.49
N SER A 40 11.08 17.50 46.46
CA SER A 40 12.28 18.33 46.50
C SER A 40 12.28 19.14 47.79
N ASN A 41 13.25 18.85 48.66
CA ASN A 41 13.59 19.68 49.82
C ASN A 41 14.03 21.06 49.34
N LEU A 42 13.32 22.11 49.76
CA LEU A 42 13.83 23.47 49.64
C LEU A 42 13.66 24.19 50.98
N LYS A 43 14.80 24.72 51.45
CA LYS A 43 15.01 25.40 52.72
C LYS A 43 13.96 26.49 52.99
N SER A 44 13.50 26.51 54.23
CA SER A 44 12.72 27.59 54.83
C SER A 44 13.61 28.82 55.02
N ASP A 45 13.62 29.72 54.05
CA ASP A 45 14.10 31.09 54.25
C ASP A 45 12.92 31.95 54.73
N THR A 46 12.97 32.33 55.99
CA THR A 46 12.06 33.28 56.62
C THR A 46 12.19 34.65 55.96
N VAL A 47 11.32 34.95 55.00
CA VAL A 47 11.14 36.33 54.51
C VAL A 47 10.37 37.10 55.56
N LYS A 48 11.09 37.90 56.36
CA LYS A 48 10.50 38.96 57.18
C LYS A 48 9.84 39.97 56.24
N VAL A 49 8.53 39.88 56.07
CA VAL A 49 7.73 40.92 55.41
C VAL A 49 7.71 42.12 56.34
N ALA A 50 8.58 43.09 56.09
CA ALA A 50 8.47 44.42 56.67
C ALA A 50 7.19 45.06 56.12
N CYS A 51 6.11 44.95 56.89
CA CYS A 51 4.84 45.57 56.57
C CYS A 51 4.98 47.09 56.76
N PHE A 52 5.35 47.80 55.68
CA PHE A 52 5.42 49.26 55.71
C PHE A 52 3.99 49.79 55.83
N ARG A 53 3.71 50.36 57.00
CA ARG A 53 2.41 50.88 57.40
C ARG A 53 2.17 52.22 56.68
N MET A 54 1.68 52.16 55.44
CA MET A 54 1.18 53.34 54.72
C MET A 54 -0.35 53.41 54.68
N ARG A 55 -0.85 54.64 54.72
CA ARG A 55 -2.23 55.07 55.02
C ARG A 55 -3.28 54.41 54.11
N ARG A 56 -4.33 53.85 54.72
CA ARG A 56 -5.39 52.97 54.17
C ARG A 56 -6.08 53.43 52.85
N LYS A 57 -6.03 54.71 52.49
CA LYS A 57 -6.63 55.23 51.24
C LYS A 57 -5.82 54.91 49.97
N SER A 58 -4.50 54.75 50.05
CA SER A 58 -3.64 54.57 48.86
C SER A 58 -3.66 53.13 48.30
N ARG A 59 -4.00 52.12 49.11
CA ARG A 59 -4.14 50.72 48.67
C ARG A 59 -5.31 50.51 47.71
N CYS A 60 -6.42 51.24 47.89
CA CYS A 60 -7.57 51.12 46.99
C CYS A 60 -7.25 51.71 45.61
N PHE A 61 -6.59 52.87 45.56
CA PHE A 61 -6.21 53.51 44.28
C PHE A 61 -5.19 52.69 43.49
N LEU A 62 -4.23 52.04 44.13
CA LEU A 62 -3.27 51.14 43.45
C LEU A 62 -3.92 49.87 42.91
N MET A 63 -4.86 49.27 43.67
CA MET A 63 -5.60 48.09 43.21
C MET A 63 -6.57 48.45 42.07
N ILE A 64 -7.30 49.56 42.19
CA ILE A 64 -8.20 50.06 41.13
C ILE A 64 -7.40 50.44 39.88
N GLY A 65 -6.25 51.10 40.03
CA GLY A 65 -5.35 51.41 38.92
C GLY A 65 -4.81 50.17 38.21
N GLY A 66 -4.45 49.12 38.97
CA GLY A 66 -4.01 47.83 38.41
C GLY A 66 -5.11 47.10 37.64
N VAL A 67 -6.36 47.13 38.13
CA VAL A 67 -7.50 46.53 37.43
C VAL A 67 -7.81 47.30 36.15
N ILE A 68 -7.80 48.64 36.18
CA ILE A 68 -8.00 49.47 34.99
C ILE A 68 -6.90 49.21 33.95
N PHE A 69 -5.65 49.08 34.37
CA PHE A 69 -4.55 48.76 33.47
C PHE A 69 -4.71 47.38 32.80
N LEU A 70 -5.14 46.36 33.55
CA LEU A 70 -5.45 45.04 32.98
C LEU A 70 -6.59 45.10 31.94
N ILE A 71 -7.64 45.87 32.22
CA ILE A 71 -8.76 46.06 31.28
C ILE A 71 -8.27 46.76 30.00
N ILE A 72 -7.40 47.76 30.11
CA ILE A 72 -6.81 48.45 28.95
C ILE A 72 -5.95 47.49 28.12
N VAL A 73 -5.14 46.64 28.76
CA VAL A 73 -4.32 45.64 28.06
C VAL A 73 -5.20 44.63 27.32
N ILE A 74 -6.29 44.16 27.94
CA ILE A 74 -7.24 43.24 27.30
C ILE A 74 -7.91 43.91 26.10
N LEU A 75 -8.32 45.17 26.21
CA LEU A 75 -8.89 45.93 25.09
C LEU A 75 -7.90 46.11 23.94
N LEU A 76 -6.63 46.38 24.25
CA LEU A 76 -5.58 46.46 23.22
C LEU A 76 -5.36 45.12 22.51
N ILE A 77 -5.42 44.00 23.24
CA ILE A 77 -5.32 42.65 22.64
C ILE A 77 -6.53 42.38 21.74
N VAL A 78 -7.74 42.74 22.15
CA VAL A 78 -8.96 42.56 21.34
C VAL A 78 -8.91 43.43 20.09
N VAL A 79 -8.47 44.69 20.19
CA VAL A 79 -8.31 45.59 19.04
C VAL A 79 -7.21 45.07 18.10
N ALA A 80 -6.07 44.61 18.62
CA ALA A 80 -5.03 44.00 17.81
C ALA A 80 -5.49 42.71 17.11
N SER A 81 -6.33 41.91 17.78
CA SER A 81 -6.92 40.70 17.21
C SER A 81 -7.93 41.02 16.10
N ASN A 82 -8.68 42.13 16.23
CA ASN A 82 -9.64 42.57 15.22
C ASN A 82 -8.96 43.31 14.05
N HIS A 83 -7.81 43.94 14.25
CA HIS A 83 -7.06 44.64 13.20
C HIS A 83 -6.21 43.69 12.33
N ASN A 84 -6.06 42.42 12.74
CA ASN A 84 -5.46 41.37 11.93
C ASN A 84 -6.45 40.75 10.91
N GLY A 85 -7.68 41.26 10.85
CA GLY A 85 -8.68 40.85 9.88
C GLY A 85 -8.51 41.50 8.50
N SER A 86 -7.36 41.32 7.83
CA SER A 86 -7.30 41.42 6.37
C SER A 86 -6.04 40.87 5.69
N ASP A 87 -5.23 40.03 6.33
CA ASP A 87 -4.22 39.26 5.60
C ASP A 87 -4.41 37.78 5.91
N LYS A 88 -5.19 37.10 5.04
CA LYS A 88 -5.07 35.66 4.88
C LYS A 88 -3.65 35.40 4.38
N ALA A 89 -2.71 35.21 5.31
CA ALA A 89 -1.50 34.47 5.00
C ALA A 89 -1.97 33.17 4.32
N PRO A 90 -1.50 32.84 3.10
CA PRO A 90 -1.93 31.62 2.46
C PRO A 90 -1.56 30.48 3.40
N ALA A 91 -2.57 29.73 3.86
CA ALA A 91 -2.33 28.45 4.47
C ALA A 91 -1.37 27.71 3.54
N ARG A 92 -0.17 27.38 4.03
CA ARG A 92 0.77 26.56 3.26
C ARG A 92 0.02 25.26 2.96
N VAL A 93 -0.48 25.13 1.73
CA VAL A 93 -0.96 23.86 1.21
C VAL A 93 0.29 23.01 1.14
N ILE A 94 0.48 22.15 2.14
CA ILE A 94 1.51 21.13 2.11
C ILE A 94 1.05 20.21 0.99
N GLU A 95 1.67 20.32 -0.18
CA GLU A 95 1.42 19.36 -1.26
C GLU A 95 1.72 17.96 -0.70
N PRO A 96 0.78 17.02 -0.84
CA PRO A 96 0.98 15.67 -0.33
C PRO A 96 2.24 15.08 -0.98
N SER A 97 2.99 14.30 -0.20
CA SER A 97 4.10 13.54 -0.76
C SER A 97 3.59 12.65 -1.90
N PHE A 98 4.44 12.36 -2.89
CA PHE A 98 4.04 11.54 -4.03
C PHE A 98 3.44 10.16 -3.63
N ALA A 99 3.89 9.60 -2.50
CA ALA A 99 3.31 8.38 -1.94
C ALA A 99 1.90 8.58 -1.36
N GLU A 100 1.63 9.74 -0.75
CA GLU A 100 0.28 10.14 -0.32
C GLU A 100 -0.61 10.43 -1.52
N GLU A 101 -0.06 11.02 -2.58
CA GLU A 101 -0.77 11.23 -3.85
C GLU A 101 -1.22 9.90 -4.46
N ILE A 102 -0.34 8.89 -4.53
CA ILE A 102 -0.71 7.53 -5.01
C ILE A 102 -1.80 6.88 -4.14
N LYS A 103 -1.71 7.03 -2.81
CA LYS A 103 -2.73 6.51 -1.88
C LYS A 103 -4.09 7.17 -2.07
N LEU A 104 -4.10 8.44 -2.47
CA LEU A 104 -5.29 9.22 -2.75
C LEU A 104 -5.87 8.90 -4.13
N LYS A 105 -4.99 8.79 -5.13
CA LYS A 105 -5.31 8.56 -6.55
C LYS A 105 -4.21 7.71 -7.18
N GLY A 106 -4.59 6.60 -7.80
CA GLY A 106 -3.67 5.66 -8.43
C GLY A 106 -4.06 4.21 -8.21
N LEU A 107 -3.28 3.33 -8.82
CA LEU A 107 -3.34 1.89 -8.66
C LEU A 107 -2.61 1.51 -7.37
N MET A 108 -3.31 0.81 -6.48
CA MET A 108 -2.78 0.27 -5.23
C MET A 108 -3.07 -1.22 -5.13
N PHE A 109 -2.30 -1.88 -4.28
CA PHE A 109 -2.44 -3.30 -4.00
C PHE A 109 -2.62 -3.51 -2.50
N GLU A 110 -3.37 -4.55 -2.15
CA GLU A 110 -3.50 -5.06 -0.79
C GLU A 110 -3.28 -6.58 -0.82
N PRO A 111 -2.57 -7.15 0.15
CA PRO A 111 -2.19 -6.54 1.43
C PRO A 111 -0.84 -5.81 1.38
N ASN A 112 -0.83 -4.56 1.84
CA ASN A 112 0.36 -3.74 2.04
C ASN A 112 0.62 -3.52 3.54
N VAL A 113 1.25 -4.50 4.18
CA VAL A 113 1.53 -4.47 5.63
C VAL A 113 2.77 -3.62 5.90
N ASP A 114 2.74 -2.80 6.95
CA ASP A 114 3.85 -1.92 7.37
C ASP A 114 4.30 -0.90 6.30
N ASN A 115 3.41 -0.56 5.36
CA ASN A 115 3.73 0.23 4.15
C ASN A 115 4.87 -0.38 3.32
N SER A 116 5.04 -1.71 3.39
CA SER A 116 6.05 -2.44 2.63
C SER A 116 5.45 -3.06 1.36
N PRO A 117 6.09 -2.88 0.19
CA PRO A 117 5.71 -3.58 -1.03
C PRO A 117 6.03 -5.09 -0.98
N LEU A 118 6.59 -5.60 0.13
CA LEU A 118 7.03 -6.98 0.25
C LEU A 118 5.99 -7.87 0.97
N ILE A 119 5.51 -8.87 0.23
CA ILE A 119 4.75 -9.99 0.77
C ILE A 119 5.73 -11.15 1.01
N HIS A 120 6.14 -11.32 2.27
CA HIS A 120 7.09 -12.35 2.69
C HIS A 120 6.48 -13.24 3.77
N TYR A 121 6.37 -14.53 3.47
CA TYR A 121 5.75 -15.50 4.36
C TYR A 121 6.25 -16.93 4.16
N SER A 122 5.86 -17.82 5.07
CA SER A 122 6.11 -19.26 4.99
C SER A 122 4.79 -20.00 5.02
N ILE A 123 4.53 -20.84 4.01
CA ILE A 123 3.35 -21.73 3.98
C ILE A 123 3.31 -22.72 5.15
N ARG A 124 4.45 -22.92 5.85
CA ARG A 124 4.56 -23.82 7.01
C ARG A 124 4.22 -23.14 8.33
N ASP A 125 4.16 -21.81 8.36
CA ASP A 125 3.90 -21.05 9.57
C ASP A 125 2.83 -20.00 9.31
N MET A 126 1.60 -20.33 9.73
CA MET A 126 0.42 -19.48 9.63
C MET A 126 0.63 -18.08 10.23
N LYS A 127 1.44 -17.98 11.29
CA LYS A 127 1.69 -16.69 11.94
C LYS A 127 2.38 -15.69 11.00
N THR A 128 3.16 -16.19 10.04
CA THR A 128 3.89 -15.33 9.09
C THR A 128 2.97 -14.63 8.09
N TYR A 129 1.91 -15.30 7.65
CA TYR A 129 0.96 -14.73 6.69
C TYR A 129 -0.34 -14.19 7.32
N GLN A 130 -0.60 -14.44 8.60
CA GLN A 130 -1.80 -13.94 9.29
C GLN A 130 -1.99 -12.43 9.14
N LYS A 131 -0.90 -11.65 9.18
CA LYS A 131 -0.95 -10.20 8.99
C LYS A 131 -1.48 -9.78 7.62
N TYR A 132 -1.17 -10.56 6.58
CA TYR A 132 -1.67 -10.34 5.22
C TYR A 132 -3.15 -10.71 5.10
N LEU A 133 -3.57 -11.82 5.73
CA LEU A 133 -4.97 -12.24 5.77
C LEU A 133 -5.85 -11.19 6.46
N ASN A 134 -5.43 -10.70 7.62
CA ASN A 134 -6.17 -9.68 8.38
C ASN A 134 -6.37 -8.40 7.57
N GLN A 135 -5.36 -7.98 6.81
CA GLN A 135 -5.47 -6.80 5.95
C GLN A 135 -6.38 -7.05 4.76
N LEU A 136 -6.30 -8.22 4.12
CA LEU A 136 -7.24 -8.61 3.07
C LEU A 136 -8.68 -8.65 3.59
N ASP A 137 -8.94 -9.28 4.74
CA ASP A 137 -10.27 -9.31 5.36
C ASP A 137 -10.81 -7.90 5.65
N PHE A 138 -9.95 -6.99 6.12
CA PHE A 138 -10.32 -5.60 6.36
C PHE A 138 -10.84 -4.91 5.09
N TYR A 139 -10.12 -5.05 3.97
CA TYR A 139 -10.56 -4.45 2.69
C TYR A 139 -11.74 -5.20 2.07
N MET A 140 -11.80 -6.53 2.22
CA MET A 140 -12.88 -7.37 1.70
C MET A 140 -14.21 -7.10 2.39
N TYR A 141 -14.18 -6.62 3.64
CA TYR A 141 -15.37 -6.25 4.40
C TYR A 141 -16.26 -5.23 3.66
N ASP A 142 -15.65 -4.24 3.01
CA ASP A 142 -16.36 -3.21 2.23
C ASP A 142 -17.17 -3.77 1.04
N TYR A 143 -16.75 -4.93 0.53
CA TYR A 143 -17.39 -5.64 -0.60
C TYR A 143 -18.33 -6.75 -0.14
N SER A 144 -18.53 -6.92 1.17
CA SER A 144 -19.47 -7.90 1.69
C SER A 144 -20.91 -7.49 1.39
N ALA A 145 -21.77 -8.47 1.16
CA ALA A 145 -23.19 -8.22 0.91
C ALA A 145 -23.84 -7.45 2.07
N ILE A 146 -23.40 -7.67 3.31
CA ILE A 146 -23.90 -7.00 4.52
C ILE A 146 -23.67 -5.48 4.49
N GLN A 147 -22.53 -5.02 3.98
CA GLN A 147 -22.22 -3.59 3.88
C GLN A 147 -23.02 -2.85 2.79
N GLN A 148 -23.71 -3.59 1.91
CA GLN A 148 -24.37 -3.05 0.72
C GLN A 148 -25.86 -3.42 0.62
N GLN A 149 -26.51 -3.68 1.77
CA GLN A 149 -27.93 -4.06 1.83
C GLN A 149 -28.91 -2.89 1.76
N THR A 150 -28.46 -1.65 2.00
CA THR A 150 -29.37 -0.49 2.03
C THR A 150 -29.94 -0.16 0.65
N SER A 151 -31.03 0.62 0.64
CA SER A 151 -31.68 1.12 -0.58
C SER A 151 -30.80 2.06 -1.43
N ASP A 152 -29.69 2.52 -0.86
CA ASP A 152 -28.71 3.40 -1.48
C ASP A 152 -27.85 2.64 -2.50
N TYR A 153 -27.82 1.31 -2.44
CA TYR A 153 -27.09 0.48 -3.38
C TYR A 153 -27.99 -0.11 -4.47
N VAL A 154 -27.49 -0.12 -5.71
CA VAL A 154 -28.15 -0.70 -6.90
C VAL A 154 -27.20 -1.60 -7.67
N ASN A 155 -27.75 -2.53 -8.43
CA ASN A 155 -26.94 -3.36 -9.33
C ASN A 155 -26.72 -2.58 -10.62
N CYS A 156 -25.47 -2.22 -10.89
CA CYS A 156 -25.07 -1.52 -12.10
C CYS A 156 -24.64 -2.54 -13.14
N VAL A 157 -25.26 -2.50 -14.32
CA VAL A 157 -24.87 -3.34 -15.46
C VAL A 157 -24.53 -2.41 -16.61
N ASN A 158 -23.23 -2.16 -16.82
CA ASN A 158 -22.71 -1.28 -17.87
C ASN A 158 -23.20 0.18 -17.83
N GLU A 159 -23.86 0.58 -16.76
CA GLU A 159 -24.37 1.94 -16.54
C GLU A 159 -24.01 2.39 -15.12
N SER A 160 -23.74 3.69 -14.96
CA SER A 160 -23.46 4.26 -13.64
C SER A 160 -24.72 4.30 -12.78
N ALA A 161 -24.53 4.25 -11.46
CA ALA A 161 -25.64 4.41 -10.53
C ALA A 161 -26.38 5.76 -10.73
N PRO A 162 -27.70 5.80 -10.55
CA PRO A 162 -28.46 7.03 -10.47
C PRO A 162 -27.94 7.96 -9.37
N ASP A 163 -28.22 9.26 -9.49
CA ASP A 163 -27.83 10.25 -8.48
C ASP A 163 -28.38 9.87 -7.09
N GLY A 164 -27.53 10.01 -6.07
CA GLY A 164 -27.87 9.60 -4.71
C GLY A 164 -27.78 8.10 -4.43
N LYS A 165 -27.45 7.26 -5.44
CA LYS A 165 -27.19 5.82 -5.25
C LYS A 165 -25.75 5.43 -5.59
N ALA A 166 -25.34 4.24 -5.15
CA ALA A 166 -24.03 3.65 -5.40
C ALA A 166 -24.19 2.26 -6.05
N CYS A 167 -23.25 1.91 -6.91
CA CYS A 167 -23.24 0.58 -7.51
C CYS A 167 -22.79 -0.48 -6.50
N ARG A 168 -23.45 -1.64 -6.50
CA ARG A 168 -22.97 -2.81 -5.76
C ARG A 168 -21.73 -3.39 -6.41
N LEU A 169 -20.70 -3.61 -5.61
CA LEU A 169 -19.48 -4.33 -5.96
C LEU A 169 -19.31 -5.43 -4.92
N THR A 170 -19.46 -6.68 -5.32
CA THR A 170 -19.60 -7.78 -4.36
C THR A 170 -18.36 -8.65 -4.30
N ALA A 171 -18.02 -9.14 -3.10
CA ALA A 171 -16.92 -10.08 -2.90
C ALA A 171 -17.04 -11.37 -3.73
N HIS A 172 -18.27 -11.73 -4.14
CA HIS A 172 -18.52 -12.87 -5.03
C HIS A 172 -17.80 -12.70 -6.39
N ASP A 173 -17.66 -11.46 -6.87
CA ASP A 173 -17.03 -11.16 -8.15
C ASP A 173 -15.50 -11.36 -8.15
N PHE A 174 -14.91 -11.56 -6.96
CA PHE A 174 -13.47 -11.77 -6.74
C PHE A 174 -13.05 -13.25 -6.79
N GLY A 175 -13.98 -14.15 -7.10
CA GLY A 175 -13.71 -15.58 -7.31
C GLY A 175 -13.58 -16.38 -6.02
N SER A 176 -13.69 -17.71 -6.14
CA SER A 176 -13.73 -18.62 -4.99
C SER A 176 -12.39 -18.79 -4.29
N HIS A 177 -11.27 -18.78 -5.01
CA HIS A 177 -9.93 -19.03 -4.46
C HIS A 177 -9.43 -17.92 -3.52
N CYS A 178 -9.86 -16.68 -3.74
CA CYS A 178 -9.40 -15.52 -2.99
C CYS A 178 -10.41 -15.11 -1.91
N THR A 179 -10.73 -16.04 -1.03
CA THR A 179 -11.67 -15.85 0.07
C THR A 179 -11.03 -16.19 1.41
N HIS A 180 -11.61 -15.69 2.50
CA HIS A 180 -11.18 -16.02 3.87
C HIS A 180 -11.15 -17.54 4.11
N ILE A 181 -12.16 -18.26 3.60
CA ILE A 181 -12.27 -19.72 3.74
C ILE A 181 -11.09 -20.44 3.06
N ASN A 182 -10.65 -19.95 1.90
CA ASN A 182 -9.51 -20.49 1.15
C ASN A 182 -8.19 -19.81 1.51
N VAL A 183 -8.14 -19.08 2.63
CA VAL A 183 -6.93 -18.44 3.17
C VAL A 183 -6.25 -17.53 2.12
N TYR A 184 -7.04 -16.97 1.20
CA TYR A 184 -6.57 -16.17 0.06
C TYR A 184 -5.40 -16.84 -0.71
N GLY A 185 -5.36 -18.18 -0.77
CA GLY A 185 -4.32 -18.97 -1.43
C GLY A 185 -2.93 -18.96 -0.75
N TYR A 186 -2.75 -18.25 0.37
CA TYR A 186 -1.46 -18.17 1.07
C TYR A 186 -1.01 -19.52 1.62
N GLN A 187 -1.94 -20.38 2.05
CA GLN A 187 -1.60 -21.72 2.55
C GLN A 187 -1.03 -22.63 1.45
N GLU A 188 -1.38 -22.36 0.18
CA GLU A 188 -0.95 -23.13 -0.98
C GLU A 188 0.32 -22.55 -1.64
N GLY A 189 0.83 -21.41 -1.17
CA GLY A 189 1.92 -20.69 -1.83
C GLY A 189 1.47 -19.94 -3.09
N ARG A 190 0.15 -19.74 -3.24
CA ARG A 190 -0.49 -19.09 -4.39
C ARG A 190 -1.24 -17.85 -3.91
N PRO A 191 -0.53 -16.80 -3.48
CA PRO A 191 -1.16 -15.71 -2.76
C PRO A 191 -2.11 -14.92 -3.67
N CYS A 192 -3.23 -14.47 -3.12
CA CYS A 192 -4.07 -13.48 -3.76
C CYS A 192 -3.67 -12.06 -3.35
N VAL A 193 -3.82 -11.12 -4.28
CA VAL A 193 -3.63 -9.69 -4.07
C VAL A 193 -4.85 -8.94 -4.62
N LEU A 194 -5.39 -8.04 -3.82
CA LEU A 194 -6.48 -7.16 -4.21
C LEU A 194 -5.91 -5.87 -4.82
N LEU A 195 -6.12 -5.66 -6.10
CA LEU A 195 -5.81 -4.40 -6.77
C LEU A 195 -7.00 -3.45 -6.69
N MET A 196 -6.76 -2.20 -6.34
CA MET A 196 -7.77 -1.15 -6.30
C MET A 196 -7.28 0.05 -7.11
N LEU A 197 -8.18 0.68 -7.86
CA LEU A 197 -7.85 1.87 -8.63
C LEU A 197 -8.69 3.05 -8.14
N LYS A 198 -8.03 4.07 -7.61
CA LYS A 198 -8.67 5.33 -7.22
C LYS A 198 -8.37 6.38 -8.27
N LEU A 199 -9.39 7.07 -8.76
CA LEU A 199 -9.25 8.19 -9.69
C LEU A 199 -9.86 9.45 -9.08
N ASP A 200 -9.45 10.61 -9.60
CA ASP A 200 -10.06 11.89 -9.29
C ASP A 200 -11.41 12.00 -10.02
N ASN A 201 -12.34 12.78 -9.47
CA ASN A 201 -13.70 12.89 -10.00
C ASN A 201 -13.78 13.56 -11.38
N ASP A 202 -12.77 14.34 -11.74
CA ASP A 202 -12.59 15.02 -13.03
C ASP A 202 -11.84 14.16 -14.05
N THR A 203 -11.35 12.97 -13.66
CA THR A 203 -10.60 12.09 -14.56
C THR A 203 -11.52 11.54 -15.65
N THR A 204 -11.27 11.96 -16.89
CA THR A 204 -11.93 11.38 -18.07
C THR A 204 -11.21 10.09 -18.49
N ILE A 205 -11.95 8.99 -18.56
CA ILE A 205 -11.43 7.68 -18.95
C ILE A 205 -11.68 7.48 -20.44
N ASP A 206 -10.62 7.42 -21.23
CA ASP A 206 -10.66 6.97 -22.63
C ASP A 206 -10.12 5.54 -22.67
N PRO A 207 -10.95 4.50 -22.86
CA PRO A 207 -10.47 3.13 -22.95
C PRO A 207 -9.74 2.87 -24.27
N PHE A 208 -8.95 1.79 -24.28
CA PHE A 208 -8.40 1.30 -25.54
C PHE A 208 -9.52 0.69 -26.40
N THR A 209 -9.50 1.03 -27.68
CA THR A 209 -10.52 0.65 -28.66
C THR A 209 -10.19 -0.67 -29.33
N SER A 210 -11.12 -1.17 -30.15
CA SER A 210 -10.91 -2.38 -30.92
C SER A 210 -9.72 -2.31 -31.90
N LYS A 211 -9.23 -1.10 -32.22
CA LYS A 211 -8.11 -0.82 -33.13
C LYS A 211 -6.74 -0.93 -32.44
N ASP A 212 -6.69 -0.92 -31.11
CA ASP A 212 -5.47 -0.95 -30.32
C ASP A 212 -4.93 -2.38 -30.18
N THR A 213 -4.33 -2.88 -31.27
CA THR A 213 -3.92 -4.29 -31.40
C THR A 213 -2.89 -4.74 -30.37
N GLU A 214 -1.99 -3.86 -29.92
CA GLU A 214 -0.98 -4.20 -28.90
C GLU A 214 -1.64 -4.50 -27.54
N ILE A 215 -2.58 -3.66 -27.12
CA ILE A 215 -3.26 -3.83 -25.83
C ILE A 215 -4.15 -5.06 -25.84
N LYS A 216 -4.83 -5.33 -26.96
CA LYS A 216 -5.58 -6.58 -27.15
C LYS A 216 -4.68 -7.82 -27.06
N LYS A 217 -3.47 -7.76 -27.61
CA LYS A 217 -2.52 -8.88 -27.46
C LYS A 217 -2.11 -9.09 -26.02
N ARG A 218 -1.93 -8.01 -25.23
CA ARG A 218 -1.55 -8.09 -23.81
C ARG A 218 -2.69 -8.60 -22.90
N LEU A 219 -3.92 -8.19 -23.18
CA LEU A 219 -5.10 -8.56 -22.40
C LEU A 219 -5.77 -9.84 -22.92
N HIS A 220 -5.43 -10.29 -24.13
CA HIS A 220 -6.02 -11.46 -24.78
C HIS A 220 -7.56 -11.39 -24.80
N ASP A 221 -8.23 -12.45 -24.34
CA ASP A 221 -9.68 -12.60 -24.22
C ASP A 221 -10.28 -11.74 -23.09
N ARG A 222 -9.45 -11.21 -22.19
CA ARG A 222 -9.88 -10.34 -21.08
C ARG A 222 -10.11 -8.88 -21.50
N TRP A 223 -9.80 -8.51 -22.74
CA TRP A 223 -10.03 -7.14 -23.21
C TRP A 223 -11.53 -6.81 -23.29
N SER A 224 -11.91 -5.64 -22.77
CA SER A 224 -13.26 -5.07 -22.92
C SER A 224 -13.15 -3.56 -23.15
N ALA A 225 -14.01 -3.03 -24.04
CA ALA A 225 -14.07 -1.60 -24.32
C ALA A 225 -14.64 -0.78 -23.15
N ASP A 226 -15.39 -1.42 -22.26
CA ASP A 226 -16.07 -0.76 -21.11
C ASP A 226 -15.28 -0.92 -19.81
N HIS A 227 -14.02 -1.39 -19.89
CA HIS A 227 -13.18 -1.66 -18.74
C HIS A 227 -11.77 -1.09 -18.90
N ILE A 228 -11.18 -0.73 -17.76
CA ILE A 228 -9.75 -0.49 -17.61
C ILE A 228 -9.11 -1.86 -17.34
N GLY A 229 -8.44 -2.39 -18.36
CA GLY A 229 -7.81 -3.71 -18.29
C GLY A 229 -6.59 -3.72 -17.36
N ILE A 230 -6.27 -4.89 -16.81
CA ILE A 230 -5.11 -5.08 -15.92
C ILE A 230 -4.19 -6.17 -16.45
N THR A 231 -2.88 -5.93 -16.36
CA THR A 231 -1.85 -6.94 -16.56
C THR A 231 -0.89 -6.90 -15.38
N CYS A 232 -0.45 -8.07 -14.91
CA CYS A 232 0.66 -8.21 -13.98
C CYS A 232 1.69 -9.14 -14.62
N ASP A 233 2.96 -8.81 -14.47
CA ASP A 233 4.07 -9.55 -15.06
C ASP A 233 5.35 -9.35 -14.23
N GLY A 234 6.34 -10.21 -14.41
CA GLY A 234 7.64 -10.07 -13.77
C GLY A 234 8.38 -8.85 -14.34
N GLU A 235 8.93 -8.01 -13.46
CA GLU A 235 9.62 -6.77 -13.88
C GLU A 235 10.84 -7.09 -14.74
N THR A 236 11.68 -8.03 -14.30
CA THR A 236 12.85 -8.50 -15.05
C THR A 236 12.61 -9.84 -15.74
N ALA A 237 13.50 -10.24 -16.65
CA ALA A 237 13.44 -11.56 -17.28
C ALA A 237 13.50 -12.69 -16.24
N LEU A 238 14.31 -12.52 -15.19
CA LEU A 238 14.44 -13.47 -14.08
C LEU A 238 13.16 -13.52 -13.24
N ASP A 239 12.51 -12.38 -13.01
CA ASP A 239 11.22 -12.36 -12.31
C ASP A 239 10.15 -13.11 -13.11
N ARG A 240 10.12 -12.95 -14.44
CA ARG A 240 9.18 -13.67 -15.32
C ARG A 240 9.41 -15.17 -15.31
N GLU A 241 10.66 -15.61 -15.34
CA GLU A 241 11.02 -17.03 -15.18
C GLU A 241 10.46 -17.58 -13.86
N HIS A 242 10.54 -16.79 -12.78
CA HIS A 242 10.04 -17.16 -11.46
C HIS A 242 8.53 -16.98 -11.24
N MET A 243 7.81 -16.26 -12.12
CA MET A 243 6.35 -16.16 -12.11
C MET A 243 5.65 -17.29 -12.87
N GLY A 244 6.42 -18.24 -13.42
CA GLY A 244 5.90 -19.43 -14.07
C GLY A 244 5.77 -19.28 -15.59
N HIS A 245 6.88 -19.40 -16.30
CA HIS A 245 6.83 -19.61 -17.76
C HIS A 245 7.75 -20.74 -18.26
N GLU A 246 8.38 -21.51 -17.38
CA GLU A 246 9.19 -22.67 -17.79
C GLU A 246 8.51 -23.98 -17.41
N ASP A 247 8.07 -24.72 -18.44
CA ASP A 247 8.23 -26.17 -18.69
C ASP A 247 8.05 -27.18 -17.53
N PHE A 248 7.44 -26.81 -16.41
CA PHE A 248 7.04 -27.74 -15.35
C PHE A 248 5.57 -28.13 -15.48
N TRP A 249 5.12 -28.36 -16.71
CA TRP A 249 3.87 -29.06 -16.96
C TRP A 249 4.18 -30.56 -16.89
N TYR A 250 3.61 -31.25 -15.91
CA TYR A 250 3.44 -32.69 -16.01
C TYR A 250 2.63 -32.95 -17.28
N GLU A 251 3.00 -33.96 -18.07
CA GLU A 251 2.44 -34.27 -19.39
C GLU A 251 0.90 -34.45 -19.39
N ASN A 252 0.28 -34.53 -18.22
CA ASN A 252 -1.15 -34.69 -17.99
C ASN A 252 -1.81 -33.56 -17.17
N SER A 253 -1.16 -32.40 -16.97
CA SER A 253 -1.74 -31.28 -16.22
C SER A 253 -2.61 -30.38 -17.10
N VAL A 254 -3.84 -30.12 -16.65
CA VAL A 254 -4.73 -29.10 -17.22
C VAL A 254 -3.99 -27.77 -17.33
N LYS A 255 -4.01 -27.16 -18.52
CA LYS A 255 -3.39 -25.87 -18.81
C LYS A 255 -4.08 -24.78 -17.97
N GLN A 256 -3.52 -24.46 -16.82
CA GLN A 256 -3.98 -23.39 -15.93
C GLN A 256 -3.16 -22.14 -16.22
N ASP A 257 -3.81 -20.97 -16.27
CA ASP A 257 -3.09 -19.69 -16.43
C ASP A 257 -2.19 -19.41 -15.22
N ASP A 258 -1.04 -18.80 -15.44
CA ASP A 258 -0.08 -18.44 -14.38
C ASP A 258 -0.67 -17.43 -13.38
N ILE A 259 -1.55 -16.55 -13.88
CA ILE A 259 -2.24 -15.52 -13.10
C ILE A 259 -3.72 -15.51 -13.47
N THR A 260 -4.59 -15.54 -12.47
CA THR A 260 -6.04 -15.40 -12.66
C THR A 260 -6.55 -14.07 -12.12
N TYR A 261 -7.37 -13.38 -12.91
CA TYR A 261 -7.98 -12.10 -12.57
C TYR A 261 -9.49 -12.26 -12.34
N LYS A 262 -10.01 -11.64 -11.28
CA LYS A 262 -11.44 -11.65 -10.93
C LYS A 262 -11.89 -10.26 -10.44
N PRO A 263 -12.73 -9.53 -11.18
CA PRO A 263 -13.26 -9.86 -12.51
C PRO A 263 -12.16 -9.97 -13.60
N PRO A 264 -12.35 -10.80 -14.64
CA PRO A 264 -11.31 -11.02 -15.66
C PRO A 264 -11.01 -9.77 -16.49
N THR A 265 -12.03 -8.96 -16.77
CA THR A 265 -11.95 -7.77 -17.64
C THR A 265 -11.30 -6.54 -17.00
N GLY A 266 -11.04 -6.58 -15.69
CA GLY A 266 -10.45 -5.47 -14.95
C GLY A 266 -11.50 -4.55 -14.30
N PHE A 267 -11.22 -3.25 -14.24
CA PHE A 267 -12.10 -2.29 -13.56
C PHE A 267 -13.16 -1.75 -14.52
N PRO A 268 -14.46 -1.84 -14.20
CA PRO A 268 -15.52 -1.30 -15.06
C PRO A 268 -15.47 0.24 -15.11
N ILE A 269 -15.57 0.85 -16.29
CA ILE A 269 -15.48 2.31 -16.44
C ILE A 269 -16.66 3.02 -15.78
N TRP A 270 -17.87 2.43 -15.85
CA TRP A 270 -19.08 2.99 -15.26
C TRP A 270 -19.01 3.17 -13.75
N SER A 271 -18.04 2.52 -13.09
CA SER A 271 -17.77 2.66 -11.66
C SER A 271 -16.94 3.91 -11.32
N TYR A 272 -16.73 4.81 -12.28
CA TYR A 272 -16.19 6.15 -12.07
C TYR A 272 -17.13 7.18 -12.72
N PRO A 273 -17.24 8.42 -12.19
CA PRO A 273 -16.55 9.02 -11.02
C PRO A 273 -17.23 8.76 -9.66
N LYS A 274 -16.62 9.19 -8.55
CA LYS A 274 -17.14 9.00 -7.18
C LYS A 274 -18.26 10.00 -6.87
N LYS A 275 -19.49 9.66 -7.28
CA LYS A 275 -20.67 10.53 -7.12
C LYS A 275 -21.38 10.41 -5.77
N ASN A 276 -21.16 9.32 -5.02
CA ASN A 276 -21.93 8.98 -3.82
C ASN A 276 -21.02 8.81 -2.59
N PRO A 277 -21.44 9.24 -1.38
CA PRO A 277 -20.70 8.96 -0.13
C PRO A 277 -20.47 7.46 0.14
N HIS A 278 -21.40 6.60 -0.27
CA HIS A 278 -21.34 5.14 -0.16
C HIS A 278 -20.60 4.46 -1.31
N TYR A 279 -19.89 5.24 -2.13
CA TYR A 279 -19.05 4.74 -3.21
C TYR A 279 -18.04 3.69 -2.72
N LYS A 280 -17.99 2.55 -3.41
CA LYS A 280 -16.95 1.54 -3.21
C LYS A 280 -15.92 1.64 -4.33
N VAL A 281 -14.65 1.60 -3.96
CA VAL A 281 -13.54 1.66 -4.91
C VAL A 281 -13.58 0.40 -5.79
N PRO A 282 -13.48 0.51 -7.11
CA PRO A 282 -13.40 -0.65 -7.99
C PRO A 282 -12.16 -1.46 -7.69
N ALA A 283 -12.34 -2.77 -7.57
CA ALA A 283 -11.28 -3.70 -7.20
C ALA A 283 -11.23 -4.90 -8.14
N VAL A 284 -10.03 -5.45 -8.31
CA VAL A 284 -9.75 -6.67 -9.09
C VAL A 284 -8.87 -7.55 -8.22
N MET A 285 -9.32 -8.76 -7.97
CA MET A 285 -8.56 -9.77 -7.28
C MET A 285 -7.63 -10.48 -8.27
N VAL A 286 -6.37 -10.60 -7.89
CA VAL A 286 -5.32 -11.24 -8.69
C VAL A 286 -4.78 -12.43 -7.91
N HIS A 287 -5.00 -13.62 -8.44
CA HIS A 287 -4.49 -14.88 -7.87
C HIS A 287 -3.27 -15.33 -8.66
N PHE A 288 -2.12 -15.42 -8.00
CA PHE A 288 -0.89 -15.93 -8.61
C PHE A 288 -0.85 -17.44 -8.45
N ASN A 289 -1.22 -18.18 -9.51
CA ASN A 289 -1.26 -19.64 -9.50
C ASN A 289 0.15 -20.25 -9.47
N THR A 290 1.13 -19.51 -10.01
CA THR A 290 2.53 -19.91 -10.10
C THR A 290 3.43 -18.78 -9.61
N VAL A 291 4.11 -19.02 -8.50
CA VAL A 291 5.27 -18.21 -8.07
C VAL A 291 6.31 -19.19 -7.56
N ARG A 292 7.57 -19.02 -7.95
CA ARG A 292 8.64 -19.93 -7.50
C ARG A 292 8.94 -19.70 -6.03
N THR A 293 8.96 -20.78 -5.27
CA THR A 293 9.44 -20.76 -3.87
C THR A 293 10.92 -20.36 -3.80
N ASN A 294 11.35 -19.82 -2.67
CA ASN A 294 12.75 -19.44 -2.36
C ASN A 294 13.36 -18.34 -3.24
N HIS A 295 12.57 -17.67 -4.07
CA HIS A 295 13.02 -16.57 -4.89
C HIS A 295 12.23 -15.31 -4.53
N LEU A 296 12.92 -14.18 -4.49
CA LEU A 296 12.27 -12.88 -4.42
C LEU A 296 11.85 -12.51 -5.84
N VAL A 297 10.54 -12.40 -6.06
CA VAL A 297 9.97 -12.12 -7.37
C VAL A 297 9.35 -10.74 -7.35
N THR A 298 9.84 -9.85 -8.22
CA THR A 298 9.29 -8.51 -8.38
C THR A 298 8.22 -8.49 -9.46
N ILE A 299 7.01 -8.14 -9.08
CA ILE A 299 5.83 -8.15 -9.93
C ILE A 299 5.39 -6.72 -10.22
N LYS A 300 5.23 -6.40 -11.50
CA LYS A 300 4.67 -5.13 -11.97
C LYS A 300 3.24 -5.33 -12.47
N CYS A 301 2.30 -4.64 -11.85
CA CYS A 301 0.93 -4.55 -12.36
C CYS A 301 0.68 -3.19 -13.02
N VAL A 302 -0.09 -3.16 -14.12
CA VAL A 302 -0.41 -1.96 -14.91
C VAL A 302 -1.90 -1.91 -15.22
N ALA A 303 -2.51 -0.74 -14.99
CA ALA A 303 -3.88 -0.40 -15.39
C ALA A 303 -3.91 0.30 -16.75
N TRP A 304 -4.60 -0.29 -17.72
CA TRP A 304 -4.58 0.12 -19.11
C TRP A 304 -5.81 0.96 -19.48
N ALA A 305 -5.59 2.26 -19.68
CA ALA A 305 -6.51 3.15 -20.38
C ALA A 305 -5.69 4.10 -21.27
N LYS A 306 -6.28 4.54 -22.37
CA LYS A 306 -5.62 5.43 -23.34
C LYS A 306 -5.41 6.83 -22.80
N SER A 307 -6.33 7.33 -21.96
CA SER A 307 -6.15 8.61 -21.27
C SER A 307 -5.06 8.57 -20.20
N PHE A 308 -4.59 7.39 -19.77
CA PHE A 308 -3.59 7.27 -18.72
C PHE A 308 -2.18 7.49 -19.26
N ASN A 309 -1.52 8.55 -18.78
CA ASN A 309 -0.16 8.92 -19.13
C ASN A 309 0.07 8.92 -20.66
N ASN A 310 -0.84 9.56 -21.40
CA ASN A 310 -0.80 9.66 -22.86
C ASN A 310 -0.68 8.29 -23.56
N GLY A 311 -1.45 7.32 -23.10
CA GLY A 311 -1.46 5.94 -23.61
C GLY A 311 -0.27 5.09 -23.16
N LYS A 312 0.54 5.57 -22.21
CA LYS A 312 1.69 4.84 -21.66
C LYS A 312 1.58 4.66 -20.13
N PRO A 313 0.51 4.04 -19.63
CA PRO A 313 0.31 3.87 -18.19
C PRO A 313 1.45 3.13 -17.49
N GLN A 314 2.15 2.21 -18.18
CA GLN A 314 3.29 1.45 -17.68
C GLN A 314 4.50 2.31 -17.28
N ASP A 315 4.60 3.54 -17.82
CA ASP A 315 5.67 4.50 -17.50
C ASP A 315 5.29 5.40 -16.32
N SER A 316 4.05 5.30 -15.82
CA SER A 316 3.54 6.10 -14.72
C SER A 316 3.38 5.28 -13.45
N LYS A 317 3.97 5.76 -12.36
CA LYS A 317 3.79 5.18 -11.01
C LYS A 317 2.38 5.38 -10.44
N MET A 318 1.56 6.17 -11.12
CA MET A 318 0.14 6.35 -10.80
C MET A 318 -0.69 5.14 -11.24
N TYR A 319 -0.38 4.59 -12.41
CA TYR A 319 -1.18 3.55 -13.07
C TYR A 319 -0.43 2.22 -13.16
N SER A 320 0.76 2.15 -12.57
CA SER A 320 1.51 0.94 -12.40
C SER A 320 2.06 0.84 -10.97
N PHE A 321 2.12 -0.38 -10.45
CA PHE A 321 2.61 -0.66 -9.12
C PHE A 321 3.57 -1.85 -9.13
N LEU A 322 4.61 -1.79 -8.31
CA LEU A 322 5.61 -2.84 -8.13
C LEU A 322 5.54 -3.39 -6.70
N PHE A 323 5.35 -4.69 -6.56
CA PHE A 323 5.43 -5.37 -5.28
C PHE A 323 6.28 -6.63 -5.41
N MET A 324 6.74 -7.16 -4.28
CA MET A 324 7.61 -8.32 -4.23
C MET A 324 6.93 -9.45 -3.47
N VAL A 325 7.05 -10.66 -4.00
CA VAL A 325 6.56 -11.88 -3.35
C VAL A 325 7.72 -12.81 -3.09
N ASN A 326 7.78 -13.35 -1.88
CA ASN A 326 8.67 -14.43 -1.53
C ASN A 326 7.95 -15.37 -0.56
N HIS A 327 7.78 -16.63 -0.97
CA HIS A 327 7.24 -17.65 -0.09
C HIS A 327 8.20 -18.84 0.02
N GLN A 328 8.49 -19.22 1.28
CA GLN A 328 9.51 -20.18 1.71
C GLN A 328 10.92 -19.87 1.23
N PHE A 329 11.81 -19.41 2.13
CA PHE A 329 13.25 -19.34 1.90
C PHE A 329 13.98 -20.35 2.82
N ARG A 330 14.51 -21.44 2.27
CA ARG A 330 15.55 -22.28 2.90
C ARG A 330 16.90 -21.80 2.36
N HIS A 331 17.75 -21.22 3.22
CA HIS A 331 19.17 -21.15 2.91
C HIS A 331 19.74 -22.58 2.91
N GLN A 332 20.06 -23.11 1.73
CA GLN A 332 21.23 -23.98 1.58
C GLN A 332 22.17 -23.24 0.62
N LEU A 333 23.11 -22.48 1.19
CA LEU A 333 24.25 -22.04 0.41
C LEU A 333 25.11 -23.27 0.14
N GLN A 334 25.41 -23.51 -1.13
CA GLN A 334 26.38 -24.52 -1.53
C GLN A 334 27.73 -24.11 -0.93
N GLY A 335 28.23 -24.93 -0.01
CA GLY A 335 29.47 -24.64 0.68
C GLY A 335 30.63 -24.63 -0.30
N ASP A 336 31.21 -23.45 -0.53
CA ASP A 336 32.57 -23.40 -1.07
C ASP A 336 33.52 -23.90 0.01
N ASN A 337 34.20 -25.00 -0.31
CA ASN A 337 35.29 -25.56 0.47
C ASN A 337 36.45 -24.57 0.56
N LYS A 338 36.37 -23.61 1.50
CA LYS A 338 37.48 -22.97 2.24
C LYS A 338 36.98 -21.70 2.94
N SER A 339 36.69 -21.82 4.24
CA SER A 339 36.75 -20.78 5.29
C SER A 339 35.51 -20.84 6.20
N ASN A 340 35.67 -21.47 7.36
CA ASN A 340 34.66 -21.58 8.42
C ASN A 340 34.57 -20.28 9.24
N ASN A 341 34.25 -19.15 8.62
CA ASN A 341 33.77 -17.96 9.34
C ASN A 341 32.60 -17.37 8.56
N LEU A 342 31.44 -17.96 8.80
CA LEU A 342 30.15 -17.52 8.26
C LEU A 342 29.68 -16.33 9.09
N THR A 343 29.86 -15.10 8.59
CA THR A 343 29.14 -13.95 9.14
C THR A 343 27.69 -14.07 8.69
N ILE A 344 26.86 -14.61 9.58
CA ILE A 344 25.41 -14.69 9.42
C ILE A 344 24.87 -13.25 9.35
N MET A 345 24.54 -12.75 8.16
CA MET A 345 23.71 -11.55 8.08
C MET A 345 22.31 -11.92 8.56
N ASN A 346 21.75 -11.10 9.45
CA ASN A 346 20.41 -11.32 9.98
C ASN A 346 19.36 -11.12 8.87
N MET A 347 18.23 -11.79 8.98
CA MET A 347 17.10 -11.71 8.04
C MET A 347 16.56 -10.27 7.85
N GLN A 348 16.71 -9.43 8.87
CA GLN A 348 16.45 -7.99 8.78
C GLN A 348 17.36 -7.30 7.78
N ASP A 349 18.62 -7.72 7.64
CA ASP A 349 19.59 -7.09 6.74
C ASP A 349 19.21 -7.34 5.28
N VAL A 350 18.72 -8.53 4.92
CA VAL A 350 18.30 -8.85 3.53
C VAL A 350 16.99 -8.15 3.16
N VAL A 351 16.00 -8.19 4.06
CA VAL A 351 14.75 -7.42 3.88
C VAL A 351 15.06 -5.94 3.78
N GLU A 352 15.94 -5.41 4.63
CA GLU A 352 16.37 -4.01 4.59
C GLU A 352 17.16 -3.68 3.31
N ILE A 353 18.01 -4.59 2.82
CA ILE A 353 18.75 -4.41 1.55
C ILE A 353 17.76 -4.35 0.37
N GLU A 354 16.79 -5.26 0.31
CA GLU A 354 15.84 -5.30 -0.81
C GLU A 354 14.80 -4.19 -0.72
N GLN A 355 14.40 -3.80 0.50
CA GLN A 355 13.59 -2.62 0.74
C GLN A 355 14.35 -1.33 0.36
N LYS A 356 15.65 -1.23 0.66
CA LYS A 356 16.51 -0.13 0.19
C LYS A 356 16.67 -0.13 -1.33
N ARG A 357 16.86 -1.30 -1.96
CA ARG A 357 16.90 -1.42 -3.43
C ARG A 357 15.59 -0.93 -4.04
N PHE A 358 14.46 -1.28 -3.44
CA PHE A 358 13.15 -0.77 -3.86
C PHE A 358 13.02 0.73 -3.67
N GLU A 359 13.41 1.28 -2.52
CA GLU A 359 13.40 2.74 -2.33
C GLU A 359 14.23 3.46 -3.38
N ILE A 360 15.36 2.88 -3.80
CA ILE A 360 16.20 3.41 -4.87
C ILE A 360 15.48 3.33 -6.22
N MET A 361 14.79 2.21 -6.52
CA MET A 361 13.96 2.07 -7.72
C MET A 361 12.80 3.08 -7.74
N VAL A 362 12.13 3.29 -6.60
CA VAL A 362 11.01 4.22 -6.44
C VAL A 362 11.44 5.69 -6.42
N LYS A 363 12.60 6.04 -5.87
CA LYS A 363 13.05 7.44 -5.80
C LYS A 363 13.59 7.97 -7.13
N GLY A 364 13.75 7.12 -8.14
CA GLY A 364 14.22 7.50 -9.46
C GLY A 364 15.70 7.88 -9.46
N LYS A 365 16.45 7.38 -10.45
CA LYS A 365 17.80 7.90 -10.71
C LYS A 365 17.68 9.38 -11.09
N LYS A 366 17.98 10.29 -10.16
CA LYS A 366 18.54 11.59 -10.57
C LYS A 366 19.83 11.26 -11.30
N GLN A 367 19.83 11.39 -12.62
CA GLN A 367 21.07 11.33 -13.38
C GLN A 367 22.01 12.41 -12.81
N PRO A 368 23.25 12.08 -12.40
CA PRO A 368 24.24 13.12 -12.18
C PRO A 368 24.54 13.74 -13.53
N GLY A 369 24.38 15.07 -13.61
CA GLY A 369 24.61 15.86 -14.81
C GLY A 369 25.94 15.50 -15.47
N ARG A 370 25.85 15.16 -16.76
CA ARG A 370 26.99 14.94 -17.64
C ARG A 370 27.81 16.23 -17.69
N LYS A 371 28.93 16.29 -16.96
CA LYS A 371 29.96 17.32 -17.20
C LYS A 371 30.51 17.09 -18.60
N GLN A 372 30.37 18.09 -19.46
CA GLN A 372 31.00 18.12 -20.79
C GLN A 372 32.52 17.91 -20.65
N PRO A 373 33.16 17.06 -21.46
CA PRO A 373 34.62 17.00 -21.53
C PRO A 373 35.16 18.30 -22.13
N LYS A 374 36.14 18.90 -21.45
CA LYS A 374 36.93 20.02 -21.96
C LYS A 374 37.69 19.58 -23.21
N ALA A 375 37.73 20.47 -24.20
CA ALA A 375 38.46 20.31 -25.45
C ALA A 375 39.96 20.02 -25.22
N PRO A 376 40.58 19.09 -25.97
CA PRO A 376 42.02 18.92 -25.96
C PRO A 376 42.71 19.95 -26.86
N LYS A 377 43.84 20.46 -26.36
CA LYS A 377 44.78 21.33 -27.09
C LYS A 377 45.52 20.55 -28.19
N LYS A 378 45.96 21.31 -29.20
CA LYS A 378 46.73 20.93 -30.40
C LYS A 378 48.13 20.35 -30.11
N GLU A 379 48.70 19.81 -31.20
CA GLU A 379 50.07 19.32 -31.47
C GLU A 379 50.20 17.79 -31.36
N GLU A 380 50.75 17.02 -32.31
CA GLU A 380 51.61 17.30 -33.46
C GLU A 380 51.47 16.16 -34.51
N LYS A 381 51.80 16.45 -35.77
CA LYS A 381 51.70 15.57 -36.95
C LYS A 381 52.84 14.57 -37.02
N VAL A 382 52.56 13.31 -37.40
CA VAL A 382 53.46 12.49 -38.24
C VAL A 382 52.62 11.70 -39.27
N LYS A 383 53.07 11.73 -40.53
CA LYS A 383 52.44 11.19 -41.76
C LYS A 383 52.68 9.68 -41.96
N VAL A 384 52.07 9.15 -43.05
CA VAL A 384 52.53 8.10 -44.03
C VAL A 384 51.51 6.92 -44.13
N PRO A 385 51.20 6.33 -45.32
CA PRO A 385 50.57 6.86 -46.54
C PRO A 385 49.39 5.97 -47.07
N ASP A 386 48.77 6.40 -48.18
CA ASP A 386 47.70 5.72 -48.94
C ASP A 386 48.10 4.39 -49.61
N ILE A 387 47.14 3.44 -49.74
CA ILE A 387 46.96 2.60 -50.94
C ILE A 387 45.45 2.34 -51.20
N GLU A 388 45.11 2.52 -52.47
CA GLU A 388 43.83 2.50 -53.18
C GLU A 388 43.20 1.12 -53.47
N LYS A 389 41.86 1.16 -53.67
CA LYS A 389 41.00 0.44 -54.65
C LYS A 389 40.99 -1.12 -54.58
N THR A 390 39.96 -1.88 -54.98
CA THR A 390 38.90 -1.70 -55.99
C THR A 390 37.77 -2.72 -55.72
N ALA A 391 36.57 -2.41 -56.21
CA ALA A 391 35.36 -3.23 -56.24
C ALA A 391 35.47 -4.55 -57.04
N THR A 392 34.58 -5.53 -56.77
CA THR A 392 33.69 -6.12 -57.80
C THR A 392 32.58 -7.03 -57.22
N GLN A 393 31.38 -6.83 -57.77
CA GLN A 393 30.27 -7.76 -58.10
C GLN A 393 30.13 -9.13 -57.41
N HIS A 394 28.92 -9.41 -56.92
CA HIS A 394 28.36 -10.76 -56.91
C HIS A 394 26.97 -10.78 -57.53
N THR A 395 26.88 -11.39 -58.71
CA THR A 395 25.66 -11.88 -59.35
C THR A 395 25.35 -13.30 -58.88
N SER A 396 24.05 -13.52 -58.72
CA SER A 396 23.23 -14.74 -58.71
C SER A 396 23.79 -16.04 -59.35
N ILE A 397 23.33 -17.19 -58.82
CA ILE A 397 22.72 -18.36 -59.51
C ILE A 397 23.17 -19.73 -58.95
N LYS A 398 22.19 -20.42 -58.31
CA LYS A 398 21.75 -21.84 -58.41
C LYS A 398 22.61 -23.07 -58.04
N ASP A 399 21.85 -24.00 -57.44
CA ASP A 399 21.72 -25.46 -57.62
C ASP A 399 22.74 -26.47 -57.03
N GLU A 400 22.13 -27.48 -56.39
CA GLU A 400 22.52 -28.90 -56.18
C GLU A 400 23.82 -29.25 -55.45
N LEU A 401 23.71 -29.71 -54.19
CA LEU A 401 23.67 -31.15 -53.84
C LEU A 401 23.18 -31.37 -52.40
#